data_AF-A0A2W7RWA1-F1
#
_entry.id   AF-A0A2W7RWA1-F1
#
_cell.length_a   1.000
_cell.length_b   1.000
_cell.length_c   1.000
_cell.angle_alpha   90.00
_cell.angle_beta   90.00
_cell.angle_gamma   90.00
#
_symmetry.space_group_name_H-M   'P 1'
#
loop_
_entity.id
_entity.type
_entity.pdbx_description
1 polymer ?
#
loop_
_entity_poly.entity_id
_entity_poly.type
_entity_poly.pdbx_seq_one_letter_code
_entity_poly.pdbx_strand_id
1 'polypeptide(L)'
;MTGSTMRVMLFLLLCSLSAPAAAQTIAFSPQPTEECLAAASTPEARRACPGKAAAACVKAIRGAAEVERASCANAETEWWRARMDAAYARMMRQAELSDVEFAKELASGAPRMTDDLALMQAAWQDWSEKRCFFEAMRRRGKPDRSVAASLCTLQVTAEQSLLLEAASARR
;
A
#
# COMPACT_ATOMS: atom_id res chain seq x y z
N MET A 1 1.77 61.22 33.33
CA MET A 1 2.42 59.90 33.36
C MET A 1 1.44 58.92 34.02
N THR A 2 0.60 58.26 33.23
CA THR A 2 -0.36 57.25 33.73
C THR A 2 -0.66 56.27 32.59
N GLY A 3 -0.76 55.00 32.98
CA GLY A 3 -0.52 53.80 32.17
C GLY A 3 -1.45 53.57 30.99
N SER A 4 -0.86 53.12 29.89
CA SER A 4 -1.54 52.43 28.79
C SER A 4 -0.55 51.49 28.10
N THR A 5 0.00 50.52 28.84
CA THR A 5 0.84 49.46 28.26
C THR A 5 0.50 48.07 28.78
N MET A 6 -0.55 47.90 29.58
CA MET A 6 -0.92 46.62 30.21
C MET A 6 -2.14 45.94 29.57
N ARG A 7 -2.27 46.02 28.24
CA ARG A 7 -3.32 45.30 27.50
C ARG A 7 -2.81 44.50 26.29
N VAL A 8 -1.50 44.47 26.06
CA VAL A 8 -0.87 43.77 24.91
C VAL A 8 -0.06 42.54 25.37
N MET A 9 -0.31 42.05 26.59
CA MET A 9 0.44 40.93 27.16
C MET A 9 -0.46 39.75 27.58
N LEU A 10 -1.55 39.52 26.84
CA LEU A 10 -2.45 38.38 27.06
C LEU A 10 -2.96 37.77 25.74
N PHE A 11 -2.12 37.72 24.71
CA PHE A 11 -2.45 37.06 23.44
C PHE A 11 -1.32 36.18 22.87
N LEU A 12 -0.30 35.86 23.67
CA LEU A 12 0.90 35.11 23.23
C LEU A 12 1.09 33.74 23.91
N LEU A 13 0.07 33.20 24.59
CA LEU A 13 0.16 31.93 25.32
C LEU A 13 -0.85 30.87 24.85
N LEU A 14 -1.05 30.74 23.53
CA LEU A 14 -1.81 29.65 22.93
C LEU A 14 -1.06 28.94 21.79
N CYS A 15 0.27 28.88 21.88
CA CYS A 15 1.05 27.89 21.13
C CYS A 15 0.94 26.54 21.85
N SER A 16 -0.26 25.96 21.84
CA SER A 16 -0.51 24.59 22.26
C SER A 16 0.40 23.68 21.44
N LEU A 17 1.30 22.99 22.15
CA LEU A 17 2.20 22.00 21.60
C LEU A 17 1.40 21.00 20.76
N SER A 18 1.53 21.08 19.43
CA SER A 18 1.18 20.00 18.54
C SER A 18 2.26 18.93 18.71
N ALA A 19 2.16 18.13 19.76
CA ALA A 19 3.00 16.95 19.89
C ALA A 19 2.71 16.07 18.67
N PRO A 20 3.74 15.65 17.89
CA PRO A 20 3.50 14.72 16.80
C PRO A 20 2.86 13.48 17.41
N ALA A 21 1.69 13.09 16.89
CA ALA A 21 1.09 11.82 17.26
C ALA A 21 2.11 10.73 16.94
N ALA A 22 2.76 10.18 17.96
CA ALA A 22 3.61 9.03 17.79
C ALA A 22 2.70 7.89 17.31
N ALA A 23 2.71 7.63 16.00
CA ALA A 23 2.15 6.41 15.46
C ALA A 23 2.77 5.27 16.27
N GLN A 24 1.92 4.51 16.97
CA GLN A 24 2.40 3.37 17.74
C GLN A 24 3.06 2.42 16.75
N THR A 25 4.38 2.30 16.83
CA THR A 25 5.16 1.45 15.95
C THR A 25 4.88 0.01 16.32
N ILE A 26 4.04 -0.66 15.53
CA ILE A 26 3.83 -2.10 15.67
C ILE A 26 5.13 -2.82 15.28
N ALA A 27 5.50 -3.86 16.02
CA ALA A 27 6.61 -4.71 15.64
C ALA A 27 6.19 -5.61 14.47
N PHE A 28 6.37 -5.14 13.25
CA PHE A 28 6.10 -5.88 12.01
C PHE A 28 7.37 -6.57 11.49
N SER A 29 7.23 -7.81 11.04
CA SER A 29 8.26 -8.54 10.28
C SER A 29 7.62 -9.19 9.06
N PRO A 30 8.16 -8.99 7.84
CA PRO A 30 7.65 -9.63 6.62
C PRO A 30 7.98 -11.12 6.53
N GLN A 31 8.85 -11.62 7.40
CA GLN A 31 9.42 -12.97 7.34
C GLN A 31 8.38 -14.09 7.12
N PRO A 32 7.21 -14.14 7.80
CA PRO A 32 6.23 -15.21 7.56
C PRO A 32 5.65 -15.20 6.15
N THR A 33 5.51 -14.02 5.52
CA THR A 33 5.09 -13.90 4.12
C THR A 33 6.23 -14.28 3.19
N GLU A 34 7.47 -13.90 3.49
CA GLU A 34 8.67 -14.28 2.71
C GLU A 34 8.90 -15.78 2.69
N GLU A 35 8.81 -16.45 3.84
CA GLU A 35 8.93 -17.90 3.98
C GLU A 35 7.86 -18.62 3.16
N CYS A 36 6.62 -18.12 3.19
CA CYS A 36 5.55 -18.65 2.34
C CYS A 36 5.88 -18.51 0.85
N LEU A 37 6.35 -17.34 0.42
CA LEU A 37 6.70 -17.10 -0.99
C LEU A 37 7.89 -17.94 -1.46
N ALA A 38 8.85 -18.22 -0.57
CA ALA A 38 9.98 -19.08 -0.84
C ALA A 38 9.58 -20.56 -0.97
N ALA A 39 8.59 -21.00 -0.19
CA ALA A 39 8.05 -22.36 -0.26
C ALA A 39 7.06 -22.57 -1.43
N ALA A 40 6.47 -21.49 -1.95
CA ALA A 40 5.46 -21.56 -3.00
C ALA A 40 6.08 -21.88 -4.37
N SER A 41 5.74 -23.07 -4.91
CA SER A 41 6.22 -23.54 -6.22
C SER A 41 5.32 -23.19 -7.40
N THR A 42 4.09 -22.69 -7.15
CA THR A 42 3.13 -22.30 -8.19
C THR A 42 2.63 -20.87 -7.98
N PRO A 43 2.15 -20.19 -9.05
CA PRO A 43 1.49 -18.90 -8.92
C PRO A 43 0.31 -18.92 -7.94
N GLU A 44 -0.47 -20.00 -7.93
CA GLU A 44 -1.60 -20.21 -7.02
C GLU A 44 -1.12 -20.25 -5.56
N ALA A 45 -0.03 -20.97 -5.28
CA ALA A 45 0.55 -21.04 -3.94
C ALA A 45 1.08 -19.67 -3.49
N ARG A 46 1.70 -18.89 -4.39
CA ARG A 46 2.16 -17.53 -4.08
C ARG A 46 1.01 -16.59 -3.71
N ARG A 47 -0.13 -16.70 -4.40
CA ARG A 47 -1.35 -15.92 -4.11
C ARG A 47 -1.98 -16.25 -2.74
N ALA A 48 -1.59 -17.35 -2.09
CA ALA A 48 -2.05 -17.69 -0.73
C ALA A 48 -1.17 -17.12 0.40
N CYS A 49 -0.04 -16.47 0.06
CA CYS A 49 0.89 -15.89 1.02
C CYS A 49 0.52 -14.52 1.60
N PRO A 50 -0.22 -13.63 0.92
CA PRO A 50 -0.56 -12.33 1.50
C PRO A 50 -1.36 -12.48 2.80
N GLY A 51 -0.93 -11.78 3.84
CA GLY A 51 -1.55 -11.81 5.17
C GLY A 51 -0.84 -12.70 6.20
N LYS A 52 0.18 -13.48 5.83
CA LYS A 52 0.91 -14.33 6.79
C LYS A 52 1.65 -13.48 7.83
N ALA A 53 2.35 -12.45 7.39
CA ALA A 53 3.05 -11.51 8.27
C ALA A 53 2.07 -10.70 9.13
N ALA A 54 0.98 -10.20 8.55
CA ALA A 54 -0.07 -9.48 9.29
C ALA A 54 -0.71 -10.38 10.37
N ALA A 55 -0.99 -11.65 10.06
CA ALA A 55 -1.54 -12.60 11.02
C ALA A 55 -0.56 -12.89 12.17
N ALA A 56 0.74 -13.04 11.88
CA ALA A 56 1.77 -13.21 12.90
C ALA A 56 1.90 -11.96 13.79
N CYS A 57 1.87 -10.77 13.19
CA CYS A 57 1.87 -9.48 13.89
C CYS A 57 0.69 -9.39 14.87
N VAL A 58 -0.54 -9.70 14.44
CA VAL A 58 -1.72 -9.69 15.32
C VAL A 58 -1.57 -10.70 16.47
N LYS A 59 -1.05 -11.91 16.19
CA LYS A 59 -0.86 -12.94 17.22
C LYS A 59 0.15 -12.53 18.30
N ALA A 60 1.12 -11.68 17.97
CA ALA A 60 2.10 -11.16 18.92
C ALA A 60 1.51 -10.12 19.89
N ILE A 61 0.36 -9.52 19.56
CA ILE A 61 -0.31 -8.50 20.35
C ILE A 61 -1.41 -9.15 21.20
N ARG A 62 -1.20 -9.23 22.51
CA ARG A 62 -2.19 -9.80 23.43
C ARG A 62 -3.43 -8.91 23.50
N GLY A 63 -4.57 -9.43 23.05
CA GLY A 63 -5.84 -8.70 23.07
C GLY A 63 -5.96 -7.65 21.96
N ALA A 64 -5.27 -7.86 20.83
CA ALA A 64 -5.24 -6.95 19.70
C ALA A 64 -6.63 -6.36 19.35
N ALA A 65 -6.76 -5.06 19.53
CA ALA A 65 -7.90 -4.26 19.13
C ALA A 65 -7.94 -4.09 17.60
N GLU A 66 -9.08 -3.64 17.08
CA GLU A 66 -9.29 -3.46 15.63
C GLU A 66 -8.28 -2.48 15.00
N VAL A 67 -7.81 -1.47 15.74
CA VAL A 67 -6.79 -0.55 15.26
C VAL A 67 -5.43 -1.23 15.07
N GLU A 68 -5.05 -2.13 15.97
CA GLU A 68 -3.79 -2.90 15.90
C GLU A 68 -3.88 -3.93 14.76
N ARG A 69 -5.03 -4.58 14.60
CA ARG A 69 -5.30 -5.50 13.49
C ARG A 69 -5.19 -4.81 12.13
N ALA A 70 -5.80 -3.63 11.99
CA ALA A 70 -5.69 -2.83 10.77
C ALA A 70 -4.24 -2.37 10.54
N SER A 71 -3.52 -1.98 11.59
CA SER A 71 -2.12 -1.56 11.51
C SER A 71 -1.21 -2.70 11.03
N CYS A 72 -1.38 -3.93 11.53
CA CYS A 72 -0.64 -5.10 11.06
C CYS A 72 -0.88 -5.37 9.56
N ALA A 73 -2.11 -5.25 9.09
CA ALA A 73 -2.43 -5.39 7.66
C ALA A 73 -1.83 -4.26 6.82
N ASN A 74 -1.87 -3.02 7.30
CA ASN A 74 -1.26 -1.87 6.62
C ASN A 74 0.27 -1.99 6.56
N ALA A 75 0.93 -2.48 7.61
CA ALA A 75 2.38 -2.69 7.59
C ALA A 75 2.80 -3.73 6.55
N GLU A 76 2.06 -4.83 6.41
CA GLU A 76 2.31 -5.79 5.32
C GLU A 76 1.98 -5.18 3.95
N THR A 77 0.96 -4.32 3.86
CA THR A 77 0.63 -3.60 2.64
C THR A 77 1.79 -2.73 2.18
N GLU A 78 2.42 -1.96 3.08
CA GLU A 78 3.59 -1.14 2.74
C GLU A 78 4.78 -1.97 2.25
N TRP A 79 4.99 -3.15 2.85
CA TRP A 79 5.99 -4.09 2.35
C TRP A 79 5.67 -4.58 0.93
N TRP A 80 4.41 -4.91 0.64
CA TRP A 80 3.98 -5.28 -0.71
C TRP A 80 4.07 -4.12 -1.71
N ARG A 81 3.77 -2.88 -1.29
CA ARG A 81 3.92 -1.67 -2.12
C ARG A 81 5.37 -1.46 -2.56
N ALA A 82 6.33 -1.55 -1.63
CA ALA A 82 7.75 -1.42 -1.97
C ALA A 82 8.18 -2.43 -3.05
N ARG A 83 7.67 -3.67 -2.99
CA ARG A 83 7.93 -4.71 -4.00
C ARG A 83 7.25 -4.40 -5.33
N MET A 84 5.99 -3.94 -5.27
CA MET A 84 5.19 -3.53 -6.42
C MET A 84 5.88 -2.40 -7.19
N ASP A 85 6.33 -1.35 -6.49
CA ASP A 85 7.00 -0.19 -7.09
C ASP A 85 8.33 -0.59 -7.74
N ALA A 86 9.10 -1.46 -7.07
CA ALA A 86 10.34 -1.99 -7.64
C ALA A 86 10.07 -2.83 -8.90
N ALA A 87 8.99 -3.61 -8.94
CA ALA A 87 8.59 -4.40 -10.10
C ALA A 87 8.04 -3.53 -11.24
N TYR A 88 7.22 -2.53 -10.94
CA TYR A 88 6.74 -1.54 -11.89
C TYR A 88 7.91 -0.82 -12.57
N ALA A 89 8.89 -0.34 -11.78
CA ALA A 89 10.07 0.33 -12.32
C ALA A 89 10.90 -0.59 -13.24
N ARG A 90 11.00 -1.90 -12.94
CA ARG A 90 11.65 -2.86 -13.84
C ARG A 90 10.86 -3.05 -15.14
N MET A 91 9.54 -3.22 -15.02
CA MET A 91 8.66 -3.42 -16.17
C MET A 91 8.63 -2.18 -17.08
N MET A 92 8.64 -0.97 -16.51
CA MET A 92 8.72 0.27 -17.28
C MET A 92 9.97 0.31 -18.17
N ARG A 93 11.14 -0.06 -17.63
CA ARG A 93 12.36 -0.14 -18.45
C ARG A 93 12.28 -1.16 -19.57
N GLN A 94 11.60 -2.29 -19.34
CA GLN A 94 11.37 -3.28 -20.39
C GLN A 94 10.38 -2.78 -21.44
N ALA A 95 9.33 -2.07 -21.02
CA ALA A 95 8.36 -1.44 -21.91
C ALA A 95 9.02 -0.36 -22.79
N GLU A 96 9.94 0.43 -22.23
CA GLU A 96 10.74 1.41 -22.99
C GLU A 96 11.58 0.74 -24.07
N LEU A 97 12.23 -0.39 -23.76
CA LEU A 97 13.00 -1.16 -24.74
C LEU A 97 12.09 -1.76 -25.82
N SER A 98 10.95 -2.33 -25.44
CA SER A 98 9.95 -2.85 -26.37
C SER A 98 9.47 -1.76 -27.32
N ASP A 99 9.14 -0.57 -26.81
CA ASP A 99 8.72 0.57 -27.64
C ASP A 99 9.78 0.97 -28.67
N VAL A 100 11.07 0.85 -28.35
CA VAL A 100 12.15 1.08 -29.32
C VAL A 100 12.18 0.00 -30.40
N GLU A 101 11.99 -1.27 -30.02
CA GLU A 101 11.94 -2.40 -30.95
C GLU A 101 10.77 -2.28 -31.94
N PHE A 102 9.61 -1.81 -31.47
CA PHE A 102 8.38 -1.64 -32.25
C PHE A 102 8.19 -0.23 -32.82
N ALA A 103 9.27 0.55 -32.99
CA ALA A 103 9.18 1.95 -33.41
C ALA A 103 8.45 2.18 -34.75
N LYS A 104 8.49 1.22 -35.68
CA LYS A 104 7.80 1.32 -36.98
C LYS A 104 6.29 1.15 -36.84
N GLU A 105 5.88 0.22 -36.00
CA GLU A 105 4.49 -0.04 -35.65
C GLU A 105 3.91 1.16 -34.89
N LEU A 106 4.67 1.71 -33.94
CA LEU A 106 4.30 2.95 -33.23
C LEU A 106 4.12 4.12 -34.20
N ALA A 107 5.02 4.29 -35.19
CA ALA A 107 4.88 5.32 -36.23
C ALA A 107 3.63 5.12 -37.10
N SER A 108 3.08 3.91 -37.14
CA SER A 108 1.84 3.55 -37.83
C SER A 108 0.59 3.62 -36.93
N GLY A 109 0.74 4.14 -35.70
CA GLY A 109 -0.35 4.36 -34.76
C GLY A 109 -0.60 3.22 -33.77
N ALA A 110 0.30 2.25 -33.65
CA ALA A 110 0.22 1.24 -32.58
C ALA A 110 0.39 1.90 -31.19
N PRO A 111 -0.26 1.37 -30.13
CA PRO A 111 -0.10 1.88 -28.77
C PRO A 111 1.29 1.60 -28.22
N ARG A 112 1.74 2.47 -27.31
CA ARG A 112 2.99 2.33 -26.56
C ARG A 112 2.79 1.48 -25.33
N MET A 113 3.70 0.54 -25.10
CA MET A 113 3.65 -0.32 -23.92
C MET A 113 3.87 0.50 -22.64
N THR A 114 4.69 1.56 -22.68
CA THR A 114 4.89 2.46 -21.54
C THR A 114 3.61 3.17 -21.14
N ASP A 115 2.83 3.63 -22.12
CA ASP A 115 1.61 4.40 -21.89
C ASP A 115 0.52 3.48 -21.31
N ASP A 116 0.35 2.28 -21.90
CA ASP A 116 -0.62 1.31 -21.43
C ASP A 116 -0.28 0.76 -20.04
N LEU A 117 1.00 0.57 -19.71
CA LEU A 117 1.44 0.14 -18.38
C LEU A 117 1.14 1.22 -17.32
N ALA A 118 1.44 2.49 -17.62
CA ALA A 118 1.15 3.60 -16.73
C ALA A 118 -0.37 3.77 -16.53
N LEU A 119 -1.15 3.65 -17.61
CA LEU A 119 -2.61 3.73 -17.55
C LEU A 119 -3.20 2.59 -16.72
N MET A 120 -2.72 1.35 -16.90
CA MET A 120 -3.17 0.19 -16.14
C MET A 120 -2.89 0.37 -14.65
N GLN A 121 -1.68 0.81 -14.28
CA GLN A 121 -1.33 1.02 -12.87
C GLN A 121 -2.15 2.13 -12.22
N ALA A 122 -2.39 3.25 -12.93
CA ALA A 122 -3.24 4.33 -12.45
C ALA A 122 -4.71 3.88 -12.28
N ALA A 123 -5.24 3.13 -13.24
CA ALA A 123 -6.60 2.59 -13.16
C ALA A 123 -6.74 1.56 -12.03
N TRP A 124 -5.73 0.72 -11.82
CA TRP A 124 -5.68 -0.20 -10.69
C TRP A 124 -5.70 0.54 -9.36
N GLN A 125 -4.95 1.64 -9.21
CA GLN A 125 -4.93 2.42 -7.98
C GLN A 125 -6.33 2.96 -7.66
N ASP A 126 -6.99 3.65 -8.60
CA ASP A 126 -8.36 4.17 -8.42
C ASP A 126 -9.37 3.06 -8.09
N TRP A 127 -9.31 1.94 -8.82
CA TRP A 127 -10.18 0.80 -8.56
C TRP A 127 -9.94 0.21 -7.17
N SER A 128 -8.68 0.03 -6.76
CA SER A 128 -8.31 -0.59 -5.48
C SER A 128 -8.81 0.24 -4.29
N GLU A 129 -8.70 1.57 -4.37
CA GLU A 129 -9.19 2.49 -3.35
C GLU A 129 -10.72 2.39 -3.22
N LYS A 130 -11.44 2.46 -4.35
CA LYS A 130 -12.91 2.36 -4.37
C LYS A 130 -13.40 0.99 -3.91
N ARG A 131 -12.72 -0.07 -4.35
CA ARG A 131 -13.01 -1.47 -4.00
C ARG A 131 -12.90 -1.69 -2.49
N CYS A 132 -11.85 -1.17 -1.86
CA CYS A 132 -11.61 -1.37 -0.43
C CYS A 132 -12.41 -0.40 0.44
N PHE A 133 -12.74 0.78 -0.07
CA PHE A 133 -13.76 1.64 0.56
C PHE A 133 -15.13 0.95 0.60
N PHE A 134 -15.51 0.27 -0.49
CA PHE A 134 -16.75 -0.52 -0.53
C PHE A 134 -16.77 -1.64 0.52
N GLU A 135 -15.66 -2.36 0.74
CA GLU A 135 -15.58 -3.37 1.81
C GLU A 135 -15.80 -2.77 3.21
N ALA A 136 -15.21 -1.60 3.49
CA ALA A 136 -15.50 -0.88 4.72
C ALA A 136 -16.98 -0.48 4.83
N MET A 137 -17.60 -0.06 3.73
CA MET A 137 -19.01 0.34 3.73
C MET A 137 -19.97 -0.83 3.97
N ARG A 138 -19.63 -2.04 3.51
CA ARG A 138 -20.37 -3.27 3.84
C ARG A 138 -20.38 -3.57 5.35
N ARG A 139 -19.41 -3.02 6.09
CA ARG A 139 -19.25 -3.16 7.55
C ARG A 139 -19.67 -1.89 8.31
N ARG A 140 -20.50 -1.03 7.71
CA ARG A 140 -20.93 0.23 8.34
C ARG A 140 -21.50 0.01 9.75
N GLY A 141 -20.98 0.76 10.73
CA GLY A 141 -21.38 0.66 12.13
C GLY A 141 -20.79 -0.53 12.89
N LYS A 142 -19.93 -1.34 12.27
CA LYS A 142 -19.22 -2.43 12.93
C LYS A 142 -17.81 -1.99 13.37
N PRO A 143 -17.32 -2.46 14.53
CA PRO A 143 -15.98 -2.12 15.00
C PRO A 143 -14.85 -2.52 14.05
N ASP A 144 -15.02 -3.62 13.31
CA ASP A 144 -14.03 -4.20 12.39
C ASP A 144 -14.01 -3.56 10.98
N ARG A 145 -14.72 -2.43 10.79
CA ARG A 145 -14.81 -1.72 9.51
C ARG A 145 -13.44 -1.36 8.94
N SER A 146 -12.56 -0.81 9.77
CA SER A 146 -11.20 -0.43 9.34
C SER A 146 -10.38 -1.65 8.95
N VAL A 147 -10.50 -2.75 9.70
CA VAL A 147 -9.79 -3.99 9.40
C VAL A 147 -10.23 -4.59 8.07
N ALA A 148 -11.54 -4.54 7.76
CA ALA A 148 -12.04 -5.01 6.48
C ALA A 148 -11.43 -4.25 5.29
N ALA A 149 -11.32 -2.91 5.38
CA ALA A 149 -10.62 -2.12 4.36
C ALA A 149 -9.13 -2.46 4.29
N SER A 150 -8.42 -2.50 5.42
CA SER A 150 -6.98 -2.79 5.44
C SER A 150 -6.65 -4.18 4.88
N LEU A 151 -7.45 -5.20 5.19
CA LEU A 151 -7.26 -6.54 4.62
C LEU A 151 -7.55 -6.57 3.11
N CYS A 152 -8.55 -5.82 2.63
CA CYS A 152 -8.78 -5.66 1.20
C CYS A 152 -7.57 -5.01 0.53
N THR A 153 -7.06 -3.89 1.08
CA THR A 153 -5.92 -3.15 0.52
C THR A 153 -4.68 -4.03 0.48
N LEU A 154 -4.43 -4.80 1.54
CA LEU A 154 -3.35 -5.78 1.58
C LEU A 154 -3.45 -6.79 0.43
N GLN A 155 -4.61 -7.43 0.25
CA GLN A 155 -4.79 -8.47 -0.76
C GLN A 155 -4.59 -7.91 -2.18
N VAL A 156 -5.28 -6.82 -2.53
CA VAL A 156 -5.19 -6.26 -3.89
C VAL A 156 -3.80 -5.68 -4.21
N THR A 157 -3.09 -5.15 -3.21
CA THR A 157 -1.70 -4.68 -3.36
C THR A 157 -0.76 -5.86 -3.61
N ALA A 158 -0.91 -6.94 -2.85
CA ALA A 158 -0.08 -8.13 -3.01
C ALA A 158 -0.33 -8.81 -4.36
N GLU A 159 -1.58 -8.91 -4.80
CA GLU A 159 -1.93 -9.43 -6.13
C GLU A 159 -1.29 -8.61 -7.26
N GLN A 160 -1.36 -7.28 -7.19
CA GLN A 160 -0.74 -6.40 -8.18
C GLN A 160 0.78 -6.50 -8.15
N SER A 161 1.37 -6.58 -6.96
CA SER A 161 2.81 -6.80 -6.79
C SER A 161 3.25 -8.08 -7.48
N LEU A 162 2.56 -9.21 -7.23
CA LEU A 162 2.85 -10.49 -7.85
C LEU A 162 2.67 -10.47 -9.38
N LEU A 163 1.67 -9.76 -9.89
CA LEU A 163 1.46 -9.56 -11.32
C LEU A 163 2.65 -8.84 -11.96
N LEU A 164 3.07 -7.70 -11.40
CA LEU A 164 4.20 -6.91 -11.91
C LEU A 164 5.54 -7.62 -11.74
N GLU A 165 5.73 -8.36 -10.64
CA GLU A 165 6.88 -9.22 -10.45
C GLU A 165 6.97 -10.29 -11.54
N ALA A 166 5.87 -10.97 -11.85
CA ALA A 166 5.82 -11.98 -12.88
C ALA A 166 6.04 -11.39 -14.29
N ALA A 167 5.45 -10.23 -14.58
CA ALA A 167 5.63 -9.53 -15.85
C ALA A 167 7.10 -9.11 -16.05
N SER A 168 7.70 -8.48 -15.03
CA SER A 168 9.09 -7.99 -15.10
C SER A 168 10.17 -9.08 -15.02
N ALA A 169 9.80 -10.32 -14.66
CA ALA A 169 10.73 -11.45 -14.58
C ALA A 169 10.92 -12.18 -15.93
N ARG A 170 9.98 -12.04 -16.86
CA ARG A 170 10.06 -12.68 -18.17
C ARG A 170 11.05 -11.89 -19.05
N ARG A 171 11.96 -12.61 -19.71
CA ARG A 171 12.82 -12.11 -20.79
C ARG A 171 12.36 -12.76 -22.08
#